data_AF-A0A143B822-F1
#
_entry.id   AF-A0A143B822-F1
#
_cell.length_a   1.000
_cell.length_b   1.000
_cell.length_c   1.000
_cell.angle_alpha   90.00
_cell.angle_beta   90.00
_cell.angle_gamma   90.00
#
_symmetry.space_group_name_H-M   'P 1'
#
loop_
_entity.id
_entity.type
_entity.pdbx_description
1 polymer ?
#
loop_
_entity_poly.entity_id
_entity_poly.type
_entity_poly.pdbx_seq_one_letter_code
_entity_poly.pdbx_strand_id
1 'polypeptide(L)' 'MRDFGFKDQVTRSGLSIPSNIAEGIERSLPADCIKFLRYAKGSCGELRTQVYIGMEIDYIQREIGR' A
#
# COMPACT_ATOMS: atom_id res chain seq x y z
N MET A 1 -9.03 -16.92 -4.14
CA MET A 1 -9.80 -15.66 -4.20
C MET A 1 -10.15 -15.39 -5.66
N ARG A 2 -11.45 -15.39 -6.03
CA ARG A 2 -11.91 -15.12 -7.41
C ARG A 2 -12.27 -13.65 -7.63
N ASP A 3 -12.14 -12.81 -6.60
CA ASP A 3 -12.26 -11.37 -6.71
C ASP A 3 -10.92 -10.76 -7.15
N PHE A 4 -10.82 -10.51 -8.46
CA PHE A 4 -9.67 -9.89 -9.08
C PHE A 4 -9.56 -8.40 -8.70
N GLY A 5 -10.68 -7.73 -8.39
CA GLY A 5 -10.69 -6.32 -8.02
C GLY A 5 -10.01 -6.08 -6.68
N PHE A 6 -10.35 -6.88 -5.66
CA PHE A 6 -9.70 -6.79 -4.35
C PHE A 6 -8.20 -7.12 -4.43
N LYS A 7 -7.85 -8.19 -5.16
CA LYS A 7 -6.45 -8.60 -5.36
C LYS A 7 -5.62 -7.47 -6.01
N ASP A 8 -6.17 -6.86 -7.06
CA ASP A 8 -5.49 -5.80 -7.79
C ASP A 8 -5.31 -4.56 -6.91
N GLN A 9 -6.31 -4.18 -6.12
CA GLN A 9 -6.20 -3.04 -5.21
C GLN A 9 -5.09 -3.25 -4.17
N VAL A 10 -5.07 -4.41 -3.51
CA VAL A 10 -4.00 -4.78 -2.55
C VAL A 10 -2.62 -4.76 -3.20
N THR A 11 -2.52 -5.34 -4.40
CA THR A 11 -1.26 -5.39 -5.15
C THR A 11 -0.77 -3.99 -5.51
N ARG A 12 -1.67 -3.11 -5.99
CA ARG A 12 -1.32 -1.73 -6.35
C ARG A 12 -0.90 -0.90 -5.14
N SER A 13 -1.66 -0.95 -4.05
CA SER A 13 -1.31 -0.22 -2.83
C SER A 13 0.02 -0.71 -2.26
N GLY A 14 0.26 -2.03 -2.25
CA GLY A 14 1.53 -2.63 -1.86
C GLY A 14 2.71 -2.21 -2.73
N LEU A 15 2.59 -2.27 -4.06
CA LEU A 15 3.64 -1.86 -5.00
C LEU A 15 3.90 -0.35 -4.99
N SER A 16 2.88 0.45 -4.69
CA SER A 16 2.98 1.91 -4.66
C SER A 16 3.88 2.41 -3.52
N ILE A 17 3.98 1.68 -2.40
CA ILE A 17 4.83 2.05 -1.26
C ILE A 17 6.31 2.11 -1.65
N PRO A 18 6.97 1.01 -2.09
CA PRO A 18 8.38 1.06 -2.47
C PRO A 18 8.61 1.91 -3.72
N SER A 19 7.64 1.96 -4.67
CA SER A 19 7.76 2.79 -5.86
C SER A 19 7.86 4.28 -5.52
N ASN A 20 7.01 4.78 -4.63
CA ASN A 20 7.08 6.16 -4.17
C ASN A 20 8.36 6.43 -3.36
N ILE A 21 8.81 5.49 -2.52
CA ILE A 21 10.07 5.65 -1.79
C ILE A 21 11.25 5.77 -2.75
N ALA A 22 11.36 4.86 -3.71
CA ALA A 22 12.42 4.89 -4.73
C ALA A 22 12.37 6.20 -5.53
N GLU A 23 11.19 6.59 -6.02
CA GLU A 23 11.02 7.83 -6.77
C GLU A 23 11.40 9.06 -5.96
N GLY A 24 11.08 9.09 -4.66
CA GLY A 24 11.46 10.17 -3.74
C GLY A 24 12.97 10.27 -3.52
N ILE A 25 13.66 9.13 -3.38
CA ILE A 25 15.12 9.07 -3.20
C ILE A 25 15.86 9.60 -4.44
N GLU A 26 15.34 9.34 -5.63
CA GLU A 26 15.90 9.83 -6.89
C GLU A 26 15.67 11.33 -7.14
N ARG A 27 14.91 12.04 -6.29
CA ARG A 27 14.69 13.49 -6.43
C ARG A 27 15.86 14.29 -5.86
N SER A 28 16.22 15.36 -6.57
CA SER A 28 17.35 16.23 -6.21
C SER A 28 17.10 17.12 -4.98
N LEU A 29 15.84 17.40 -4.65
CA LEU A 29 15.48 18.30 -3.55
C LEU A 29 14.88 17.53 -2.36
N PRO A 30 15.31 17.82 -1.12
CA PRO A 30 14.75 17.19 0.07
C PRO A 30 13.22 17.34 0.20
N ALA A 31 12.67 18.48 -0.23
CA ALA A 31 11.23 18.75 -0.18
C ALA A 31 10.43 17.78 -1.07
N ASP A 32 10.97 17.43 -2.25
CA ASP A 32 10.35 16.47 -3.16
C ASP A 32 10.43 15.05 -2.58
N CYS A 33 11.58 14.66 -2.03
CA CYS A 33 11.72 13.38 -1.33
C CYS A 33 10.67 13.24 -0.22
N ILE A 34 10.50 14.26 0.63
CA ILE A 34 9.48 14.27 1.69
C ILE A 34 8.06 14.12 1.12
N LYS A 35 7.75 14.77 -0.01
CA LYS A 35 6.44 14.66 -0.67
C LYS A 35 6.16 13.20 -1.09
N PHE A 36 7.12 12.53 -1.69
CA PHE A 36 7.00 11.12 -2.07
C PHE A 36 6.91 10.17 -0.87
N LEU A 37 7.64 10.45 0.22
CA LEU A 37 7.48 9.70 1.47
C LEU A 37 6.08 9.84 2.07
N ARG A 38 5.44 11.01 1.93
CA ARG A 38 4.03 11.21 2.32
C ARG A 38 3.08 10.38 1.46
N TYR A 39 3.34 10.24 0.16
CA TYR A 39 2.57 9.36 -0.72
C TYR A 39 2.72 7.89 -0.33
N ALA A 40 3.95 7.42 -0.11
CA ALA A 40 4.22 6.07 0.38
C ALA A 40 3.48 5.78 1.71
N LYS A 41 3.49 6.73 2.65
CA LYS A 41 2.72 6.62 3.90
C LYS A 41 1.21 6.53 3.65
N GLY A 42 0.68 7.25 2.68
CA GLY A 42 -0.72 7.14 2.23
C GLY A 42 -1.04 5.73 1.74
N SER A 43 -0.20 5.17 0.88
CA SER A 43 -0.33 3.80 0.37
C SER A 43 -0.24 2.74 1.48
N CYS A 44 0.59 2.94 2.51
CA CYS A 44 0.58 2.07 3.71
C CYS A 44 -0.77 2.09 4.43
N GLY A 45 -1.38 3.27 4.56
CA GLY A 45 -2.70 3.42 5.17
C GLY A 45 -3.79 2.72 4.36
N GLU A 46 -3.77 2.87 3.05
CA GLU A 46 -4.70 2.20 2.13
C GLU A 46 -4.56 0.68 2.19
N LEU A 47 -3.33 0.17 2.08
CA LEU A 47 -3.04 -1.26 2.16
C LEU A 47 -3.52 -1.86 3.49
N ARG A 48 -3.27 -1.18 4.62
CA ARG A 48 -3.74 -1.64 5.93
C ARG A 48 -5.26 -1.72 5.99
N THR A 49 -5.96 -0.71 5.48
CA THR A 49 -7.44 -0.73 5.40
C THR A 49 -7.94 -1.89 4.53
N GLN A 50 -7.32 -2.12 3.38
CA GLN A 50 -7.67 -3.25 2.52
C GLN A 50 -7.42 -4.59 3.21
N VAL A 51 -6.31 -4.76 3.95
CA VAL A 51 -6.05 -5.98 4.73
C VAL A 51 -7.11 -6.19 5.81
N TYR A 52 -7.52 -5.13 6.51
CA TYR A 52 -8.60 -5.21 7.50
C TYR A 52 -9.93 -5.61 6.86
N ILE A 53 -10.30 -4.99 5.73
CA ILE A 53 -11.49 -5.39 4.97
C ILE A 53 -11.37 -6.85 4.53
N GLY A 54 -10.22 -7.27 4.03
CA GLY A 54 -9.94 -8.64 3.62
C GLY A 54 -10.13 -9.65 4.75
N MET A 55 -9.83 -9.28 6.00
CA MET A 55 -10.13 -10.10 7.17
C MET A 55 -11.63 -10.15 7.50
N GLU A 56 -12.36 -9.05 7.36
CA GLU A 56 -13.80 -9.01 7.64
C GLU A 56 -14.64 -9.76 6.60
N ILE A 57 -14.14 -9.92 5.37
CA ILE A 57 -14.81 -10.68 4.30
C ILE A 57 -14.22 -12.08 4.08
N ASP A 58 -13.43 -12.58 5.05
CA ASP A 58 -12.78 -13.91 5.04
C ASP A 58 -11.85 -14.18 3.84
N TYR A 59 -11.32 -13.12 3.21
CA TYR A 59 -10.32 -13.23 2.14
C TYR A 59 -8.90 -13.40 2.68
N ILE A 60 -8.64 -12.88 3.89
CA ILE A 60 -7.38 -12.99 4.60
C ILE A 60 -7.66 -13.58 5.98
N GLN A 61 -6.95 -14.65 6.36
CA GLN A 61 -7.08 -15.23 7.69
C GLN A 61 -6.62 -14.22 8.75
N ARG A 62 -7.39 -14.08 9.85
CA ARG A 62 -7.12 -13.07 10.88
C ARG A 62 -5.75 -13.24 11.53
N GLU A 63 -5.23 -14.46 11.59
CA GLU A 63 -3.90 -14.79 12.12
C GLU A 63 -2.77 -14.28 11.24
N ILE A 64 -3.03 -14.08 9.93
CA ILE A 64 -2.05 -13.60 8.95
C ILE A 64 -2.11 -12.08 8.80
N GLY A 65 -3.31 -11.49 8.89
CA GLY A 65 -3.54 -10.07 8.63
C GLY A 65 -3.35 -9.13 9.84
N ARG A 66 -3.06 -9.66 11.03
CA ARG A 66 -2.90 -8.89 12.28
C ARG A 66 -1.45 -8.64 12.66
#